data_AF-A0A395CUT1-F1
#
_entry.id   AF-A0A395CUT1-F1
#
_cell.length_a   1.000
_cell.length_b   1.000
_cell.length_c   1.000
_cell.angle_alpha   90.00
_cell.angle_beta   90.00
_cell.angle_gamma   90.00
#
_symmetry.space_group_name_H-M   'P 1'
#
loop_
_entity.id
_entity.type
_entity.pdbx_description
1 polymer ?
#
loop_
_entity_poly.entity_id
_entity_poly.type
_entity_poly.pdbx_seq_one_letter_code
_entity_poly.pdbx_strand_id
1 'polypeptide(L)'
;MASPAPDDARFTTAEALLVTQGKHRFYTLVLPSDILAATCTVEARLENPIDGFQRLLDKKRARDIADYIDSGFGTVPSAIILSAQPRAQLHFDRKTGEFRFRNDPRSFLIIDGQHRV
;
A
#
# COMPACT_ATOMS: atom_id res chain seq x y z
N MET A 1 8.44 30.24 -2.24
CA MET A 1 8.37 28.80 -1.91
C MET A 1 9.45 28.12 -2.74
N ALA A 2 10.40 27.42 -2.10
CA ALA A 2 11.45 26.71 -2.82
C ALA A 2 10.85 25.48 -3.51
N SER A 3 11.07 25.32 -4.81
CA SER A 3 10.72 24.10 -5.53
C SER A 3 11.50 22.91 -4.95
N PRO A 4 10.88 21.74 -4.77
CA PRO A 4 11.56 20.56 -4.26
C PRO A 4 12.67 20.12 -5.23
N ALA A 5 13.74 19.54 -4.69
CA ALA A 5 14.85 19.05 -5.49
C ALA A 5 14.39 17.92 -6.43
N PRO A 6 14.99 17.76 -7.62
CA PRO A 6 14.53 16.82 -8.66
C PRO A 6 14.48 15.34 -8.24
N ASP A 7 15.11 14.96 -7.12
CA ASP A 7 15.06 13.60 -6.57
C ASP A 7 13.84 13.36 -5.65
N ASP A 8 13.18 14.41 -5.15
CA ASP A 8 11.98 14.29 -4.32
C ASP A 8 10.75 13.85 -5.11
N ALA A 9 10.72 14.08 -6.43
CA ALA A 9 9.67 13.53 -7.30
C ALA A 9 9.64 11.98 -7.32
N ARG A 10 10.72 11.33 -6.88
CA ARG A 10 10.84 9.86 -6.80
C ARG A 10 10.43 9.29 -5.45
N PHE A 11 10.16 10.09 -4.44
CA PHE A 11 9.86 9.60 -3.10
C PHE A 11 8.58 10.23 -2.57
N THR A 12 7.76 9.42 -1.93
CA THR A 12 6.61 9.89 -1.16
C THR A 12 6.99 9.88 0.32
N THR A 13 6.59 10.95 1.02
CA THR A 13 6.65 11.03 2.47
C THR A 13 5.23 11.07 3.03
N ALA A 14 4.97 10.29 4.08
CA ALA A 14 3.68 10.26 4.77
C ALA A 14 3.88 10.02 6.27
N GLU A 15 3.06 10.65 7.09
CA GLU A 15 3.00 10.36 8.52
C GLU A 15 2.52 8.92 8.76
N ALA A 16 3.10 8.26 9.74
CA ALA A 16 2.68 6.93 10.14
C ALA A 16 2.83 6.67 11.63
N LEU A 17 1.90 5.87 12.13
CA LEU A 17 1.91 5.40 13.49
C LEU A 17 2.61 4.03 13.56
N LEU A 18 3.68 3.96 14.35
CA LEU A 18 4.32 2.70 14.73
C LEU A 18 3.43 1.94 15.70
N VAL A 19 3.04 0.73 15.32
CA VAL A 19 2.29 -0.22 16.15
C VAL A 19 3.21 -1.38 16.50
N THR A 20 3.29 -1.73 17.78
CA THR A 20 4.08 -2.88 18.24
C THR A 20 3.16 -3.96 18.80
N GLN A 21 3.31 -5.19 18.30
CA GLN A 21 2.55 -6.35 18.75
C GLN A 21 3.52 -7.50 19.03
N GLY A 22 3.77 -7.76 20.32
CA GLY A 22 4.81 -8.70 20.74
C GLY A 22 6.18 -8.30 20.19
N LYS A 23 6.82 -9.20 19.43
CA LYS A 23 8.11 -8.96 18.76
C LYS A 23 8.00 -8.29 17.38
N HIS A 24 6.79 -8.04 16.90
CA HIS A 24 6.52 -7.53 15.57
C HIS A 24 6.21 -6.03 15.60
N ARG A 25 6.64 -5.33 14.55
CA ARG A 25 6.37 -3.92 14.32
C ARG A 25 5.58 -3.78 13.03
N PHE A 26 4.49 -3.04 13.11
CA PHE A 26 3.66 -2.64 11.99
C PHE A 26 3.63 -1.12 11.92
N TYR A 27 3.29 -0.62 10.76
CA TYR A 27 3.11 0.80 10.57
C TYR A 27 1.76 1.02 9.90
N THR A 28 0.97 1.92 10.47
CA THR A 28 -0.30 2.31 9.90
C THR A 28 -0.22 3.75 9.44
N LEU A 29 -0.74 4.01 8.25
CA LEU A 29 -0.69 5.30 7.58
C LEU A 29 -1.89 5.44 6.64
N VAL A 30 -2.19 6.69 6.30
CA VAL A 30 -3.19 7.03 5.29
C VAL A 30 -2.46 7.49 4.05
N LEU A 31 -2.76 6.87 2.92
CA LEU A 31 -2.18 7.24 1.62
C LEU A 31 -3.30 7.57 0.63
N PRO A 32 -3.10 8.56 -0.26
CA PRO A 32 -3.93 8.75 -1.43
C PRO A 32 -3.99 7.49 -2.32
N SER A 33 -5.14 7.23 -2.93
CA SER A 33 -5.35 6.03 -3.75
C SER A 33 -4.44 5.98 -4.99
N ASP A 34 -4.14 7.13 -5.58
CA ASP A 34 -3.21 7.24 -6.72
C ASP A 34 -1.78 6.84 -6.33
N ILE A 35 -1.33 7.17 -5.11
CA ILE A 35 -0.05 6.71 -4.58
C ILE A 35 -0.06 5.19 -4.37
N LEU A 36 -1.14 4.63 -3.82
CA LEU A 36 -1.28 3.17 -3.67
C LEU A 36 -1.19 2.48 -5.04
N ALA A 37 -1.95 2.95 -6.03
CA ALA A 37 -1.94 2.40 -7.38
C ALA A 37 -0.57 2.54 -8.08
N ALA A 38 0.15 3.63 -7.85
CA ALA A 38 1.46 3.87 -8.45
C ALA A 38 2.61 3.08 -7.80
N THR A 39 2.42 2.56 -6.58
CA THR A 39 3.52 1.99 -5.77
C THR A 39 3.30 0.56 -5.31
N CYS A 40 2.11 0.00 -5.52
CA CYS A 40 1.75 -1.35 -5.12
C CYS A 40 1.62 -2.29 -6.32
N THR A 41 2.01 -3.56 -6.11
CA THR A 41 1.74 -4.66 -7.03
C THR A 41 1.05 -5.79 -6.28
N VAL A 42 0.22 -6.54 -7.00
CA VAL A 42 -0.22 -7.88 -6.56
C VAL A 42 0.79 -8.92 -7.05
N GLU A 43 1.16 -9.92 -6.24
CA GLU A 43 1.87 -11.09 -6.77
C GLU A 43 0.85 -11.98 -7.46
N ALA A 44 1.02 -12.19 -8.77
CA ALA A 44 0.36 -13.30 -9.46
C ALA A 44 1.14 -14.58 -9.16
N ARG A 45 0.99 -15.17 -7.96
CA ARG A 45 1.61 -16.47 -7.68
C ARG A 45 0.75 -17.62 -8.16
N LEU A 46 1.44 -18.53 -8.85
CA LEU A 46 0.97 -19.81 -9.37
C LEU A 46 0.12 -20.55 -8.33
N GLU A 47 -1.01 -21.05 -8.81
CA GLU A 47 -1.94 -21.92 -8.10
C GLU A 47 -1.22 -23.19 -7.63
N ASN A 48 -0.77 -23.23 -6.37
CA ASN A 48 -0.50 -24.51 -5.71
C ASN A 48 -1.54 -24.74 -4.62
N PRO A 49 -2.53 -25.64 -4.85
CA PRO A 49 -3.67 -25.79 -3.96
C PRO A 49 -3.42 -26.27 -2.54
N ILE A 50 -2.20 -26.71 -2.28
CA ILE A 50 -1.82 -27.36 -1.03
C ILE A 50 -1.29 -26.34 -0.01
N ASP A 51 -0.74 -25.20 -0.45
CA ASP A 51 0.04 -24.29 0.41
C ASP A 51 -0.75 -23.09 0.96
N GLY A 52 -2.06 -23.00 0.65
CA GLY A 52 -2.90 -21.87 1.05
C GLY A 52 -2.90 -20.77 0.00
N PHE A 53 -4.11 -20.35 -0.40
CA PHE A 53 -4.32 -19.50 -1.56
C PHE A 53 -4.55 -18.03 -1.20
N GLN A 54 -3.99 -17.14 -2.01
CA GLN A 54 -4.53 -15.80 -2.22
C GLN A 54 -5.63 -15.85 -3.30
N ARG A 55 -6.71 -15.09 -3.17
CA ARG A 55 -7.79 -15.08 -4.18
C ARG A 55 -7.23 -14.54 -5.50
N LEU A 56 -7.62 -15.10 -6.65
CA LEU A 56 -7.33 -14.45 -7.92
C LEU A 56 -8.04 -13.07 -7.93
N LEU A 57 -7.41 -12.04 -8.51
CA LEU A 57 -8.05 -10.75 -8.67
C LEU A 57 -9.29 -10.93 -9.57
N ASP A 58 -10.47 -10.61 -9.04
CA ASP A 58 -11.73 -10.69 -9.75
C ASP A 58 -12.06 -9.28 -10.23
N LYS A 59 -12.05 -9.10 -11.55
CA LYS A 59 -12.30 -7.81 -12.20
C LYS A 59 -13.70 -7.27 -11.89
N LYS A 60 -14.70 -8.14 -11.76
CA LYS A 60 -16.06 -7.74 -11.40
C LYS A 60 -16.05 -7.16 -9.99
N ARG A 61 -15.45 -7.88 -9.05
CA ARG A 61 -15.34 -7.45 -7.65
C ARG A 61 -14.59 -6.12 -7.50
N ALA A 62 -13.49 -5.93 -8.23
CA ALA A 62 -12.74 -4.66 -8.20
C ALA A 62 -13.60 -3.49 -8.71
N ARG A 63 -14.39 -3.72 -9.77
CA ARG A 63 -15.31 -2.72 -10.31
C ARG A 63 -16.46 -2.40 -9.35
N ASP A 64 -17.08 -3.43 -8.75
CA ASP A 64 -18.15 -3.23 -7.76
C ASP A 64 -17.66 -2.39 -6.56
N ILE A 65 -16.40 -2.55 -6.15
CA ILE A 65 -15.78 -1.74 -5.08
C ILE A 65 -15.54 -0.30 -5.54
N ALA A 66 -15.02 -0.10 -6.76
CA ALA A 66 -14.81 1.24 -7.32
C ALA A 66 -16.14 2.00 -7.43
N ASP A 67 -17.17 1.39 -8.02
CA ASP A 67 -18.50 1.98 -8.17
C ASP A 67 -19.12 2.31 -6.80
N TYR A 68 -18.90 1.47 -5.78
CA TYR A 68 -19.34 1.73 -4.41
C TYR A 68 -18.68 2.97 -3.82
N ILE A 69 -17.35 3.11 -3.94
CA ILE A 69 -16.60 4.28 -3.44
C ILE A 69 -17.00 5.55 -4.21
N ASP A 70 -17.06 5.48 -5.54
CA ASP A 70 -17.35 6.60 -6.43
C ASP A 70 -18.79 7.13 -6.28
N SER A 71 -19.70 6.33 -5.71
CA SER A 71 -21.05 6.77 -5.36
C SER A 71 -21.10 7.86 -4.27
N GLY A 72 -19.98 8.14 -3.60
CA GLY A 72 -19.84 9.19 -2.60
C GLY A 72 -20.33 8.83 -1.19
N PHE A 73 -21.07 7.72 -1.04
CA PHE A 73 -21.49 7.18 0.26
C PHE A 73 -20.75 5.90 0.66
N GLY A 74 -20.05 5.27 -0.29
CA GLY A 74 -19.33 4.04 -0.01
C GLY A 74 -18.05 4.30 0.78
N THR A 75 -17.90 3.59 1.89
CA THR A 75 -16.66 3.59 2.67
C THR A 75 -16.18 2.16 2.88
N VAL A 76 -14.87 1.96 2.73
CA VAL A 76 -14.25 0.66 3.00
C VAL A 76 -13.32 0.82 4.20
N PRO A 77 -13.80 0.56 5.43
CA PRO A 77 -13.08 0.91 6.65
C PRO A 77 -11.89 0.00 6.94
N SER A 78 -11.75 -1.12 6.22
CA SER A 78 -10.68 -2.08 6.43
C SER A 78 -9.38 -1.65 5.77
N ALA A 79 -8.27 -1.71 6.52
CA ALA A 79 -6.94 -1.45 5.99
C ALA A 79 -6.52 -2.40 4.85
N ILE A 80 -5.56 -1.97 4.04
CA ILE A 80 -4.84 -2.78 3.05
C ILE A 80 -3.51 -3.17 3.70
N ILE A 81 -3.14 -4.44 3.61
CA ILE A 81 -1.88 -4.93 4.21
C ILE A 81 -0.81 -4.97 3.13
N LEU A 82 0.22 -4.15 3.32
CA LEU A 82 1.33 -3.99 2.39
C LEU A 82 2.62 -4.56 2.99
N SER A 83 3.35 -5.30 2.18
CA SER A 83 4.73 -5.71 2.48
C SER A 83 5.68 -4.83 1.69
N ALA A 84 6.50 -4.06 2.40
CA ALA A 84 7.52 -3.23 1.77
C ALA A 84 8.63 -4.10 1.19
N GLN A 85 8.89 -3.92 -0.10
CA GLN A 85 9.94 -4.61 -0.82
C GLN A 85 11.26 -3.83 -0.68
N PRO A 86 12.44 -4.45 -0.86
CA PRO A 86 13.72 -3.74 -0.81
C PRO A 86 13.80 -2.52 -1.74
N ARG A 87 13.11 -2.58 -2.88
CA ARG A 87 13.02 -1.48 -3.86
C ARG A 87 12.32 -0.22 -3.33
N ALA A 88 11.47 -0.35 -2.31
CA ALA A 88 10.83 0.79 -1.68
C ALA A 88 11.84 1.73 -1.01
N GLN A 89 13.02 1.23 -0.64
CA GLN A 89 14.00 1.99 0.14
C GLN A 89 13.34 2.65 1.37
N LEU A 90 12.47 1.88 2.02
CA LEU A 90 11.60 2.37 3.08
C LEU A 90 12.45 2.85 4.27
N HIS A 91 12.23 4.09 4.68
CA HIS A 91 12.85 4.69 5.86
C HIS A 91 11.78 5.27 6.78
N PHE A 92 11.83 4.93 8.07
CA PHE A 92 10.98 5.52 9.09
C PHE A 92 11.81 6.40 10.02
N ASP A 93 11.51 7.70 10.05
CA ASP A 93 12.09 8.59 11.04
C ASP A 93 11.24 8.57 12.32
N ARG A 94 11.82 8.03 13.40
CA ARG A 94 11.15 7.95 14.70
C ARG A 94 10.92 9.30 15.37
N LYS A 95 11.69 10.32 15.02
CA LYS A 95 11.57 11.66 15.61
C LYS A 95 10.42 12.42 14.99
N THR A 96 10.25 12.32 13.68
CA THR A 96 9.17 13.01 12.95
C THR A 96 7.92 12.15 12.81
N GLY A 97 8.04 10.82 12.92
CA GLY A 97 6.92 9.90 12.68
C GLY A 97 6.62 9.69 11.20
N GLU A 98 7.58 10.01 10.32
CA GLU A 98 7.37 9.97 8.87
C GLU A 98 7.97 8.73 8.22
N PHE A 99 7.23 8.14 7.28
CA PHE A 99 7.79 7.27 6.26
C PHE A 99 8.24 8.05 5.06
N ARG A 100 9.39 7.64 4.52
CA ARG A 100 9.80 7.95 3.16
C ARG A 100 9.98 6.65 2.38
N PHE A 101 9.41 6.59 1.18
CA PHE A 101 9.56 5.46 0.28
C PHE A 101 9.60 5.89 -1.18
N ARG A 102 10.17 5.04 -2.03
CA ARG A 102 10.31 5.29 -3.46
C ARG A 102 8.99 5.06 -4.20
N ASN A 103 8.67 5.95 -5.14
CA ASN A 103 7.57 5.82 -6.08
C ASN A 103 7.95 4.82 -7.18
N ASP A 104 7.84 3.53 -6.87
CA ASP A 104 8.11 2.42 -7.78
C ASP A 104 6.93 1.43 -7.67
N PRO A 105 6.33 0.96 -8.79
CA PRO A 105 5.18 0.04 -8.75
C PRO A 105 5.44 -1.27 -7.99
N ARG A 106 6.70 -1.61 -7.73
CA ARG A 106 7.10 -2.78 -6.93
C ARG A 106 7.68 -2.39 -5.57
N SER A 107 7.39 -1.20 -5.07
CA SER A 107 7.74 -0.79 -3.71
C SER A 107 6.97 -1.61 -2.69
N PHE A 108 5.68 -1.87 -2.93
CA PHE A 108 4.85 -2.63 -2.01
C PHE A 108 4.20 -3.82 -2.69
N LEU A 109 4.20 -4.95 -1.99
CA LEU A 109 3.42 -6.12 -2.34
C LEU A 109 2.12 -6.10 -1.52
N ILE A 110 0.99 -6.23 -2.18
CA ILE A 110 -0.31 -6.33 -1.50
C ILE A 110 -0.49 -7.76 -0.99
N ILE A 111 -0.51 -7.89 0.34
CA ILE A 111 -0.71 -9.16 1.05
C ILE A 111 -2.20 -9.40 1.31
N ASP A 112 -2.95 -8.35 1.65
CA ASP A 112 -4.40 -8.40 1.82
C ASP A 112 -5.05 -7.09 1.35
N GLY A 113 -6.28 -7.20 0.85
CA GLY A 113 -7.02 -6.07 0.30
C GLY A 113 -6.81 -5.82 -1.19
N GLN A 114 -6.35 -6.81 -1.94
CA GLN A 114 -6.02 -6.72 -3.38
C GLN A 114 -7.13 -6.16 -4.29
N HIS A 115 -8.42 -6.33 -3.96
CA HIS A 115 -9.52 -5.80 -4.78
C HIS A 115 -9.84 -4.32 -4.47
N ARG A 116 -9.12 -3.70 -3.51
CA ARG A 116 -9.35 -2.32 -3.04
C ARG A 116 -8.28 -1.33 -3.52
N VAL A 117 -7.26 -1.80 -4.24
CA VAL A 117 -6.20 -0.98 -4.85
C VAL A 117 -6.46 -0.86 -6.34
#